data_AF-A0A1I0K0N4-F1
#
_entry.id   AF-A0A1I0K0N4-F1
#
_cell.length_a   1.000
_cell.length_b   1.000
_cell.length_c   1.000
_cell.angle_alpha   90.00
_cell.angle_beta   90.00
_cell.angle_gamma   90.00
#
_symmetry.space_group_name_H-M   'P 1'
#
loop_
_entity.id
_entity.type
_entity.pdbx_description
1 polymer ?
#
loop_
_entity_poly.entity_id
_entity_poly.type
_entity_poly.pdbx_seq_one_letter_code
_entity_poly.pdbx_strand_id
1 'polypeptide(L)'
;MIASERFERAAVLGVAVAEETRRLLSLHLDPAASEEGADGTVLVDVPYPDAAVVTALLDVAAECFGERGGSVEETRQAALETLLQLAGFDDESQLNSARP
;
A
#
# COMPACT_ATOMS: atom_id res chain seq x y z
N MET A 1 -22.90 -13.59 -13.45
CA MET A 1 -21.63 -13.64 -14.20
C MET A 1 -20.97 -12.27 -14.29
N ILE A 2 -21.66 -11.23 -14.80
CA ILE A 2 -21.11 -9.86 -14.95
C ILE A 2 -20.62 -9.21 -13.64
N ALA A 3 -21.25 -9.50 -12.49
CA ALA A 3 -20.82 -8.93 -11.21
C ALA A 3 -19.47 -9.52 -10.74
N SER A 4 -19.26 -10.84 -10.86
CA SER A 4 -18.02 -11.51 -10.43
C SER A 4 -16.80 -10.97 -11.18
N GLU A 5 -16.88 -10.90 -12.51
CA GLU A 5 -15.78 -10.38 -13.34
C GLU A 5 -15.42 -8.93 -13.02
N ARG A 6 -16.42 -8.10 -12.65
CA ARG A 6 -16.17 -6.71 -12.25
C ARG A 6 -15.46 -6.65 -10.90
N PHE A 7 -15.86 -7.48 -9.93
CA PHE A 7 -15.20 -7.56 -8.64
C PHE A 7 -13.78 -8.10 -8.76
N GLU A 8 -13.57 -9.13 -9.58
CA GLU A 8 -12.24 -9.69 -9.87
C GLU A 8 -11.30 -8.63 -10.46
N ARG A 9 -11.76 -7.88 -11.46
CA ARG A 9 -10.96 -6.78 -12.05
C ARG A 9 -10.65 -5.67 -11.05
N ALA A 10 -11.60 -5.32 -10.20
CA ALA A 10 -11.38 -4.32 -9.15
C ALA A 10 -10.36 -4.80 -8.10
N ALA A 11 -10.42 -6.08 -7.72
CA ALA A 11 -9.45 -6.68 -6.80
C ALA A 11 -8.03 -6.68 -7.39
N VAL A 12 -7.88 -7.09 -8.65
CA VAL A 12 -6.57 -7.05 -9.36
C VAL A 12 -6.02 -5.63 -9.41
N LEU A 13 -6.87 -4.64 -9.70
CA LEU A 13 -6.44 -3.24 -9.68
C LEU A 13 -6.02 -2.81 -8.27
N GLY A 14 -6.77 -3.21 -7.23
CA GLY A 14 -6.42 -2.93 -5.83
C GLY A 14 -5.05 -3.47 -5.44
N VAL A 15 -4.73 -4.71 -5.82
CA VAL A 15 -3.39 -5.31 -5.60
C VAL A 15 -2.32 -4.54 -6.37
N ALA A 16 -2.55 -4.21 -7.64
CA ALA A 16 -1.59 -3.45 -8.44
C ALA A 16 -1.31 -2.05 -7.85
N VAL A 17 -2.32 -1.38 -7.30
CA VAL A 17 -2.17 -0.09 -6.62
C VAL A 17 -1.40 -0.23 -5.31
N ALA A 18 -1.64 -1.31 -4.55
CA ALA A 18 -0.88 -1.61 -3.35
C ALA A 18 0.61 -1.84 -3.65
N GLU A 19 0.91 -2.61 -4.70
CA GLU A 19 2.28 -2.82 -5.20
C GLU A 19 2.94 -1.52 -5.68
N GLU A 20 2.22 -0.67 -6.44
CA GLU A 20 2.79 0.60 -6.87
C GLU A 20 3.02 1.56 -5.68
N THR A 21 2.16 1.50 -4.65
CA THR A 21 2.39 2.26 -3.40
C THR A 21 3.67 1.79 -2.71
N ARG A 22 3.88 0.47 -2.57
CA ARG A 22 5.11 -0.11 -2.04
C ARG A 22 6.32 0.31 -2.86
N ARG A 23 6.23 0.23 -4.19
CA ARG A 23 7.29 0.62 -5.12
C ARG A 23 7.63 2.10 -4.97
N LEU A 24 6.64 2.99 -4.93
CA LEU A 24 6.86 4.42 -4.75
C LEU A 24 7.59 4.71 -3.43
N LEU A 25 7.14 4.12 -2.33
CA LEU A 25 7.83 4.26 -1.04
C LEU A 25 9.26 3.74 -1.08
N SER A 26 9.50 2.62 -1.79
CA SER A 26 10.84 2.06 -1.93
C SER A 26 11.82 2.95 -2.69
N LEU A 27 11.34 3.84 -3.58
CA LEU A 27 12.18 4.82 -4.25
C LEU A 27 12.74 5.88 -3.30
N HIS A 28 12.06 6.08 -2.16
CA HIS A 28 12.43 7.05 -1.12
C HIS A 28 13.08 6.40 0.10
N LEU A 29 13.20 5.07 0.11
CA LEU A 29 14.00 4.35 1.10
C LEU A 29 15.48 4.49 0.73
N ASP A 30 16.20 5.34 1.46
CA ASP A 30 17.66 5.36 1.42
C ASP A 30 18.21 4.46 2.55
N PRO A 31 18.65 3.23 2.26
CA PRO A 31 19.13 2.30 3.28
C PRO A 31 20.39 2.80 4.02
N ALA A 32 21.08 3.82 3.52
CA ALA A 32 22.23 4.43 4.19
C ALA A 32 21.84 5.61 5.10
N ALA A 33 20.64 6.17 4.94
CA ALA A 33 20.15 7.33 5.68
C ALA A 33 18.88 7.03 6.51
N SER A 34 18.27 5.85 6.36
CA SER A 34 17.11 5.43 7.12
C SER A 34 17.42 5.38 8.62
N GLU A 35 16.77 6.27 9.38
CA GLU A 35 16.73 6.20 10.83
C GLU A 35 15.72 5.12 11.24
N GLU A 36 16.25 3.98 11.68
CA GLU A 36 15.45 2.95 12.35
C GLU A 36 15.16 3.39 13.79
N GLY A 37 13.88 3.57 14.11
CA GLY A 37 13.42 3.78 15.47
C GLY A 37 13.66 2.54 16.35
N ALA A 38 13.65 2.73 17.66
CA ALA A 38 13.89 1.65 18.63
C ALA A 38 12.91 0.46 18.51
N ASP A 39 11.74 0.70 17.92
CA ASP A 39 10.68 -0.30 17.70
C ASP A 39 10.76 -0.96 16.30
N GLY A 40 11.82 -0.70 15.54
CA GLY A 40 12.01 -1.22 14.17
C GLY A 40 11.23 -0.46 13.09
N THR A 41 10.59 0.65 13.44
CA THR A 41 9.94 1.56 12.49
C THR A 41 11.00 2.31 11.69
N VAL A 42 10.88 2.28 10.36
CA VAL A 42 11.73 3.08 9.46
C VAL A 42 11.03 4.39 9.13
N LEU A 43 11.73 5.51 9.31
CA LEU A 43 11.24 6.80 8.85
C LEU A 43 11.55 6.98 7.36
N VAL A 44 10.52 7.32 6.58
CA VAL A 44 10.63 7.52 5.12
C VAL A 44 10.20 8.93 4.80
N ASP A 45 11.16 9.75 4.37
CA ASP A 45 10.90 11.10 3.88
C ASP A 45 10.48 11.05 2.41
N VAL A 46 9.19 11.29 2.15
CA VAL A 46 8.65 11.37 0.79
C VAL A 46 8.52 12.83 0.39
N PRO A 47 9.24 13.32 -0.63
CA PRO A 47 9.13 14.70 -1.10
C PRO A 47 7.88 14.92 -1.97
N TYR A 48 7.48 16.18 -2.13
CA TYR A 48 6.49 16.57 -3.14
C TYR A 48 7.05 16.32 -4.56
N PRO A 49 6.27 15.79 -5.51
CA PRO A 49 4.82 15.57 -5.46
C PRO A 49 4.36 14.23 -4.89
N ASP A 50 5.27 13.27 -4.74
CA ASP A 50 4.96 11.89 -4.39
C ASP A 50 4.23 11.78 -3.05
N ALA A 51 4.56 12.64 -2.08
CA ALA A 51 3.88 12.69 -0.78
C ALA A 51 2.37 12.93 -0.90
N ALA A 52 1.95 13.77 -1.85
CA ALA A 52 0.54 14.06 -2.09
C ALA A 52 -0.18 12.84 -2.66
N VAL A 53 0.49 12.08 -3.53
CA VAL A 53 -0.04 10.85 -4.12
C VAL A 53 -0.18 9.75 -3.05
N VAL A 54 0.87 9.53 -2.25
CA VAL A 54 0.83 8.57 -1.14
C VAL A 54 -0.29 8.91 -0.17
N THR A 55 -0.38 10.16 0.24
CA THR A 55 -1.41 10.61 1.19
C THR A 55 -2.82 10.33 0.65
N ALA A 56 -3.07 10.67 -0.61
CA ALA A 56 -4.37 10.42 -1.24
C ALA A 56 -4.69 8.92 -1.34
N LEU A 57 -3.70 8.09 -1.66
CA LEU A 57 -3.88 6.63 -1.70
C LEU A 57 -4.18 6.05 -0.32
N LEU A 58 -3.48 6.50 0.73
CA LEU A 58 -3.71 6.05 2.10
C LEU A 58 -5.08 6.48 2.62
N ASP A 59 -5.53 7.69 2.28
CA ASP A 59 -6.87 8.17 2.65
C ASP A 59 -7.96 7.30 2.00
N VAL A 60 -7.83 7.02 0.70
CA VAL A 60 -8.76 6.13 -0.01
C VAL A 60 -8.71 4.70 0.52
N ALA A 61 -7.52 4.18 0.79
CA ALA A 61 -7.34 2.85 1.36
C ALA A 61 -7.97 2.74 2.75
N ALA A 62 -7.78 3.75 3.62
CA ALA A 62 -8.39 3.79 4.94
C ALA A 62 -9.92 3.75 4.84
N GLU A 63 -10.52 4.52 3.93
CA GLU A 63 -11.97 4.47 3.68
C GLU A 63 -12.43 3.10 3.17
N CYS A 64 -11.67 2.49 2.27
CA CYS A 64 -12.02 1.20 1.66
C CYS A 64 -11.91 0.03 2.63
N PHE A 65 -10.88 0.02 3.47
CA PHE A 65 -10.65 -1.04 4.47
C PHE A 65 -11.36 -0.77 5.81
N GLY A 66 -11.84 0.46 6.02
CA GLY A 66 -12.52 0.86 7.26
C GLY A 66 -11.57 1.07 8.42
N GLU A 67 -10.31 1.40 8.14
CA GLU A 67 -9.26 1.60 9.15
C GLU A 67 -9.54 2.85 9.99
N ARG A 68 -9.23 2.77 11.29
CA ARG A 68 -9.43 3.87 12.24
C ARG A 68 -8.34 3.87 13.32
N GLY A 69 -7.55 4.94 13.35
CA GLY A 69 -6.63 5.27 14.43
C GLY A 69 -7.18 6.33 15.38
N GLY A 70 -6.43 6.64 16.43
CA GLY A 70 -6.67 7.79 17.31
C GLY A 70 -6.32 9.14 16.67
N SER A 71 -5.55 9.13 15.56
CA SER A 71 -5.25 10.27 14.71
C SER A 71 -5.37 9.95 13.22
N VAL A 72 -5.22 10.98 12.38
CA VAL A 72 -5.19 10.83 10.91
C VAL A 72 -3.94 10.05 10.49
N GLU A 73 -2.80 10.34 11.12
CA GLU A 73 -1.52 9.67 10.86
C GLU A 73 -1.60 8.18 11.24
N GLU A 74 -2.17 7.84 12.40
CA GLU A 74 -2.37 6.45 12.81
C GLU A 74 -3.32 5.71 11.87
N THR A 75 -4.39 6.38 11.40
CA THR A 75 -5.32 5.81 10.41
C THR A 75 -4.62 5.49 9.09
N ARG A 76 -3.78 6.43 8.61
CA ARG A 76 -3.00 6.24 7.37
C ARG A 76 -1.95 5.15 7.54
N GLN A 77 -1.33 5.04 8.71
CA GLN A 77 -0.37 3.99 9.01
C GLN A 77 -1.03 2.60 8.98
N ALA A 78 -2.22 2.46 9.57
CA ALA A 78 -2.99 1.22 9.50
C ALA A 78 -3.37 0.85 8.05
N ALA A 79 -3.81 1.85 7.26
CA ALA A 79 -4.09 1.65 5.84
C ALA A 79 -2.84 1.23 5.04
N LEU A 80 -1.68 1.81 5.34
CA LEU A 80 -0.41 1.44 4.73
C LEU A 80 -0.04 -0.01 5.05
N GLU A 81 -0.19 -0.43 6.31
CA GLU A 81 0.09 -1.81 6.70
C GLU A 81 -0.77 -2.80 5.89
N THR A 82 -2.07 -2.54 5.77
CA THR A 82 -2.99 -3.36 4.97
C THR A 82 -2.60 -3.35 3.49
N LEU A 83 -2.17 -2.22 2.92
CA LEU A 83 -1.66 -2.17 1.54
C LEU A 83 -0.37 -2.98 1.38
N LEU A 84 0.57 -2.90 2.31
CA LEU A 84 1.81 -3.67 2.22
C LEU A 84 1.56 -5.18 2.34
N GLN A 85 0.61 -5.59 3.19
CA GLN A 85 0.12 -6.97 3.22
C GLN A 85 -0.52 -7.36 1.88
N LEU A 86 -1.32 -6.47 1.28
CA LEU A 86 -1.97 -6.71 0.00
C LEU A 86 -0.98 -6.83 -1.16
N ALA A 87 0.07 -6.02 -1.15
CA ALA A 87 1.17 -6.07 -2.09
C ALA A 87 1.88 -7.44 -1.99
N GLY A 88 2.23 -7.87 -0.76
CA GLY A 88 2.84 -9.18 -0.52
C GLY A 88 2.04 -10.38 -1.03
N PHE A 89 0.71 -10.27 -1.18
CA PHE A 89 -0.09 -11.32 -1.81
C PHE A 89 0.22 -11.52 -3.30
N ASP A 90 0.74 -10.52 -4.04
CA ASP A 90 1.05 -10.68 -5.47
C ASP A 90 2.13 -11.74 -5.72
N ASP A 91 3.15 -11.81 -4.84
CA ASP A 91 4.22 -12.81 -4.87
C ASP A 91 3.72 -14.23 -4.52
N GLU A 92 2.66 -14.37 -3.72
CA GLU A 92 2.06 -15.66 -3.31
C GLU A 92 0.80 -16.03 -4.11
N SER A 93 0.28 -15.14 -4.95
CA SER A 93 -1.03 -15.29 -5.57
C SER A 93 -1.00 -16.27 -6.75
N GLN A 94 -1.75 -17.37 -6.58
CA GLN A 94 -2.04 -18.34 -7.64
C GLN A 94 -2.78 -17.73 -8.84
N LEU A 95 -3.33 -16.51 -8.73
CA LEU A 95 -3.98 -15.80 -9.84
C LEU A 95 -2.98 -15.31 -10.90
N ASN A 96 -1.73 -15.00 -10.50
CA ASN A 96 -0.65 -14.63 -11.42
C ASN A 96 0.12 -15.84 -11.98
N SER A 97 -0.07 -17.03 -11.39
CA SER A 97 0.51 -18.29 -11.88
C SER A 97 -0.20 -18.81 -13.14
N ALA A 98 -1.35 -18.23 -13.51
CA ALA A 98 -2.08 -18.55 -14.73
C ALA A 98 -1.61 -17.68 -15.91
N ARG A 99 -0.33 -17.80 -16.28
CA ARG A 99 0.17 -17.24 -17.54
C ARG A 99 0.81 -18.38 -18.35
N PRO A 100 0.33 -18.67 -19.59
CA PRO A 100 0.92 -19.70 -20.44
C PRO A 100 2.32 -19.32 -20.93
#